data_AF-A0A920I4A7-F1
#
_entry.id   AF-A0A920I4A7-F1
#
_cell.length_a   1.000
_cell.length_b   1.000
_cell.length_c   1.000
_cell.angle_alpha   90.00
_cell.angle_beta   90.00
_cell.angle_gamma   90.00
#
_symmetry.space_group_name_H-M   'P 1'
#
loop_
_entity.id
_entity.type
_entity.pdbx_description
1 polymer ?
#
loop_
_entity_poly.entity_id
_entity_poly.type
_entity_poly.pdbx_seq_one_letter_code
_entity_poly.pdbx_strand_id
1 'polypeptide(L)'
;MASVIAAMPAVRSAFTTLQRDFATDPPHGGGAVLDGRDIGSVILPDADFKFFIDADLEVRADRRTRELQAKGQSVMFRDVLEDMRDRDRRDRKRTTAPLKAADDAFVIDTSTMDADRVFTLAVGHIARPSE
;
A
#
# COMPACT_ATOMS: atom_id res chain seq x y z
N MET A 1 -11.29 -4.13 -11.02
CA MET A 1 -10.62 -5.07 -11.96
C MET A 1 -9.17 -5.37 -11.58
N ALA A 2 -8.35 -4.39 -11.18
CA ALA A 2 -6.93 -4.61 -10.85
C ALA A 2 -6.65 -5.76 -9.86
N SER A 3 -7.40 -5.85 -8.75
CA SER A 3 -7.24 -6.94 -7.75
C SER A 3 -7.49 -8.34 -8.33
N VAL A 4 -8.37 -8.46 -9.34
CA VAL A 4 -8.67 -9.74 -10.01
C VAL A 4 -7.53 -10.14 -10.95
N ILE A 5 -7.02 -9.21 -11.75
CA ILE A 5 -5.92 -9.47 -12.69
C ILE A 5 -4.62 -9.79 -11.92
N ALA A 6 -4.35 -9.06 -10.84
CA ALA A 6 -3.20 -9.28 -9.98
C ALA A 6 -3.23 -10.63 -9.22
N ALA A 7 -4.33 -11.39 -9.29
CA ALA A 7 -4.43 -12.74 -8.73
C ALA A 7 -3.94 -13.83 -9.68
N MET A 8 -3.77 -13.54 -10.97
CA MET A 8 -3.35 -14.52 -11.98
C MET A 8 -1.86 -14.89 -11.77
N PRO A 9 -1.50 -16.18 -11.62
CA PRO A 9 -0.13 -16.59 -11.28
C PRO A 9 0.93 -16.10 -12.25
N ALA A 10 0.69 -16.18 -13.57
CA ALA A 10 1.65 -15.73 -14.58
C ALA A 10 1.92 -14.22 -14.51
N VAL A 11 0.86 -13.42 -14.37
CA VAL A 11 0.97 -11.96 -14.22
C VAL A 11 1.74 -11.63 -12.95
N ARG A 12 1.37 -12.28 -11.84
CA ARG A 12 2.03 -12.08 -10.55
C ARG A 12 3.51 -12.43 -10.58
N SER A 13 3.88 -13.55 -11.21
CA SER A 13 5.28 -13.96 -11.35
C SER A 13 6.09 -12.92 -12.12
N ALA A 14 5.58 -12.44 -13.26
CA ALA A 14 6.27 -11.44 -14.06
C ALA A 14 6.46 -10.12 -13.30
N PHE A 15 5.42 -9.64 -12.60
CA PHE A 15 5.52 -8.42 -11.79
C PHE A 15 6.42 -8.58 -10.56
N THR A 16 6.46 -9.77 -9.95
CA THR A 16 7.35 -10.04 -8.81
C THR A 16 8.80 -9.90 -9.22
N THR A 17 9.19 -10.45 -10.37
CA THR A 17 10.54 -10.30 -10.93
C THR A 17 10.87 -8.83 -11.17
N LEU A 18 10.00 -8.10 -11.89
CA LEU A 18 10.19 -6.67 -12.17
C LEU A 18 10.39 -5.84 -10.89
N GLN A 19 9.57 -6.08 -9.86
CA GLN A 19 9.66 -5.34 -8.60
C GLN A 19 10.97 -5.64 -7.85
N ARG A 20 11.42 -6.89 -7.85
CA ARG A 20 12.70 -7.27 -7.22
C ARG A 20 13.87 -6.65 -7.95
N ASP A 21 13.87 -6.71 -9.28
CA ASP A 21 14.93 -6.13 -10.11
C ASP A 21 15.03 -4.61 -9.86
N PHE A 22 13.90 -3.91 -9.79
CA PHE A 22 13.86 -2.47 -9.48
C PHE A 22 14.40 -2.13 -8.09
N ALA A 23 14.23 -3.03 -7.12
CA ALA A 23 14.75 -2.86 -5.77
C ALA A 23 16.27 -3.12 -5.69
N THR A 24 16.77 -4.10 -6.44
CA THR A 24 18.19 -4.48 -6.43
C THR A 24 19.07 -3.61 -7.32
N ASP A 25 18.55 -3.12 -8.45
CA ASP A 25 19.26 -2.26 -9.39
C ASP A 25 18.41 -1.02 -9.75
N PRO A 26 18.26 -0.08 -8.81
CA PRO A 26 17.46 1.12 -9.04
C PRO A 26 18.13 1.99 -10.13
N PRO A 27 17.37 2.53 -11.10
CA PRO A 27 17.91 3.24 -12.28
C PRO A 27 18.85 4.43 -12.00
N HIS A 28 18.86 4.94 -10.77
CA HIS A 28 19.63 6.11 -10.35
C HIS A 28 20.54 5.83 -9.14
N GLY A 29 20.69 4.58 -8.70
CA GLY A 29 21.63 4.18 -7.63
C GLY A 29 21.31 4.70 -6.22
N GLY A 30 20.17 5.37 -6.00
CA GLY A 30 19.79 6.02 -4.74
C GLY A 30 18.89 5.18 -3.80
N GLY A 31 18.70 3.90 -4.09
CA GLY A 31 17.69 3.05 -3.43
C GLY A 31 16.32 3.09 -4.12
N ALA A 32 15.37 2.32 -3.60
CA ALA A 32 14.03 2.18 -4.18
C ALA A 32 12.94 2.26 -3.10
N VAL A 33 11.83 2.93 -3.41
CA VAL A 33 10.60 2.90 -2.62
C VAL A 33 9.53 2.18 -3.43
N LEU A 34 9.02 1.06 -2.89
CA LEU A 34 7.99 0.26 -3.54
C LEU A 34 6.68 0.36 -2.76
N ASP A 35 5.62 0.80 -3.44
CA ASP A 35 4.25 0.81 -2.91
C ASP A 35 3.47 -0.42 -3.42
N GLY A 36 2.77 -1.09 -2.52
CA GLY A 36 1.99 -2.28 -2.83
C GLY A 36 1.35 -2.92 -1.61
N ARG A 37 0.73 -4.08 -1.81
CA ARG A 37 -0.06 -4.79 -0.77
C ARG A 37 0.77 -5.78 0.04
N ASP A 38 1.79 -6.35 -0.57
CA ASP A 38 2.56 -7.50 -0.10
C ASP A 38 4.07 -7.32 -0.33
N ILE A 39 4.51 -6.08 -0.47
CA ILE A 39 5.92 -5.74 -0.71
C ILE A 39 6.79 -6.27 0.42
N GLY A 40 6.58 -5.80 1.65
CA GLY A 40 7.41 -6.18 2.79
C GLY A 40 7.19 -7.61 3.33
N SER A 41 6.15 -8.31 2.89
CA SER A 41 5.83 -9.67 3.36
C SER A 41 6.13 -10.78 2.36
N VAL A 42 6.14 -10.47 1.05
CA VAL A 42 6.33 -11.49 0.00
C VAL A 42 7.38 -11.08 -1.04
N ILE A 43 7.33 -9.84 -1.52
CA ILE A 43 8.20 -9.42 -2.64
C ILE A 43 9.61 -9.14 -2.15
N LEU A 44 9.74 -8.33 -1.09
CA LEU A 44 10.98 -7.89 -0.44
C LEU A 44 10.88 -8.13 1.08
N PRO A 45 10.92 -9.40 1.52
CA PRO A 45 10.88 -9.74 2.94
C PRO A 45 12.11 -9.25 3.71
N ASP A 46 13.20 -8.90 3.02
CA ASP A 46 14.45 -8.41 3.63
C ASP A 46 14.66 -6.90 3.38
N ALA A 47 13.61 -6.15 3.05
CA ALA A 47 13.70 -4.70 2.87
C ALA A 47 14.19 -4.00 4.14
N ASP A 48 15.09 -3.02 4.00
CA ASP A 48 15.68 -2.27 5.12
C ASP A 48 14.63 -1.59 6.00
N PHE A 49 13.57 -1.08 5.38
CA PHE A 49 12.43 -0.44 6.07
C PHE A 49 11.12 -0.91 5.45
N LYS A 50 10.16 -1.25 6.31
CA LYS A 50 8.81 -1.67 5.91
C LYS A 50 7.79 -0.78 6.60
N PHE A 51 6.91 -0.16 5.82
CA PHE A 51 5.82 0.65 6.33
C PHE A 51 4.49 -0.03 6.01
N PHE A 52 3.61 -0.10 6.99
CA PHE A 52 2.22 -0.52 6.78
C PHE A 52 1.29 0.66 7.05
N ILE A 53 0.81 1.28 5.97
CA ILE A 53 -0.06 2.45 6.04
C ILE A 53 -1.52 2.00 6.07
N ASP A 54 -2.24 2.35 7.14
CA ASP A 54 -3.66 2.05 7.28
C ASP A 54 -4.47 3.31 7.63
N ALA A 55 -5.79 3.19 7.52
CA ALA A 55 -6.74 4.17 8.04
C ALA A 55 -8.14 3.55 8.10
N ASP A 56 -8.99 4.14 8.93
CA ASP A 56 -10.41 3.85 8.99
C ASP A 56 -11.05 3.89 7.60
N LEU A 57 -11.93 2.92 7.36
CA LEU A 57 -12.57 2.72 6.06
C LEU A 57 -13.35 3.97 5.63
N GLU A 58 -14.06 4.59 6.57
CA GLU A 58 -14.85 5.80 6.37
C GLU A 58 -13.96 6.99 5.97
N VAL A 59 -12.79 7.13 6.60
CA VAL A 59 -11.82 8.19 6.28
C VAL A 59 -11.26 7.99 4.88
N ARG A 60 -10.90 6.76 4.52
CA ARG A 60 -10.40 6.45 3.17
C ARG A 60 -11.48 6.68 2.11
N ALA A 61 -12.73 6.30 2.39
CA ALA A 61 -13.86 6.52 1.49
C ALA A 61 -14.15 8.01 1.29
N ASP A 62 -14.10 8.83 2.34
CA ASP A 62 -14.27 10.29 2.26
C ASP A 62 -13.17 10.94 1.41
N ARG A 63 -11.89 10.62 1.69
CA ARG A 63 -10.74 11.10 0.88
C ARG A 63 -10.90 10.76 -0.60
N ARG A 64 -11.26 9.51 -0.90
CA ARG A 64 -11.46 9.05 -2.28
C ARG A 64 -12.66 9.72 -2.96
N THR A 65 -13.74 9.93 -2.23
CA THR A 65 -14.93 10.64 -2.74
C THR A 65 -14.57 12.06 -3.14
N ARG A 66 -13.87 12.80 -2.26
CA ARG A 66 -13.40 14.16 -2.55
C ARG A 66 -12.47 14.21 -3.75
N GLU A 67 -11.53 13.26 -3.86
CA GLU A 67 -10.61 13.15 -4.99
C GLU A 67 -11.36 12.96 -6.34
N LEU A 68 -12.37 12.09 -6.36
CA LEU A 68 -13.17 11.82 -7.56
C LEU A 68 -14.06 13.01 -7.94
N GLN A 69 -14.67 13.67 -6.95
CA GLN A 69 -15.46 14.88 -7.16
C GLN A 69 -14.62 16.04 -7.67
N ALA A 70 -13.40 16.23 -7.13
CA ALA A 70 -12.44 17.22 -7.63
C ALA A 70 -12.02 16.96 -9.08
N LYS A 71 -12.11 15.71 -9.55
CA LYS A 71 -11.90 15.31 -10.96
C LYS A 71 -13.17 15.44 -11.82
N GLY A 72 -14.24 16.03 -11.30
CA GLY A 72 -15.50 16.25 -12.02
C GLY A 72 -16.42 15.03 -12.10
N GLN A 73 -16.15 13.97 -11.33
CA GLN A 73 -16.98 12.77 -11.34
C GLN A 73 -18.16 12.92 -10.36
N SER A 74 -19.36 12.57 -10.80
CA SER A 74 -20.54 12.48 -9.94
C SER A 74 -20.55 11.13 -9.22
N VAL A 75 -19.99 11.09 -8.02
CA VAL A 75 -19.95 9.90 -7.16
C VAL A 75 -20.54 10.19 -5.78
N MET A 76 -21.21 9.19 -5.21
CA MET A 76 -21.76 9.26 -3.87
C MET A 76 -20.83 8.55 -2.88
N PHE A 77 -20.67 9.13 -1.69
CA PHE A 77 -19.84 8.55 -0.61
C PHE A 77 -20.23 7.09 -0.31
N ARG A 78 -21.54 6.77 -0.27
CA ARG A 78 -22.02 5.42 0.04
C ARG A 78 -21.50 4.37 -0.94
N ASP A 79 -21.44 4.72 -2.23
CA ASP A 79 -21.06 3.79 -3.30
C ASP A 79 -19.54 3.55 -3.21
N VAL A 80 -18.77 4.62 -2.98
CA VAL A 80 -17.30 4.53 -2.76
C VAL A 80 -16.97 3.72 -1.52
N LEU A 81 -17.74 3.88 -0.43
CA LEU A 81 -17.56 3.14 0.81
C LEU A 81 -17.80 1.64 0.62
N GLU A 82 -18.88 1.27 -0.08
CA GLU A 82 -19.20 -0.13 -0.37
C GLU A 82 -18.14 -0.79 -1.26
N ASP A 83 -17.74 -0.12 -2.34
CA ASP A 83 -16.67 -0.58 -3.24
C ASP A 83 -15.36 -0.82 -2.49
N MET A 84 -15.01 0.10 -1.58
CA MET A 84 -13.79 0.00 -0.80
C MET A 84 -13.86 -1.14 0.23
N ARG A 85 -15.01 -1.31 0.90
CA ARG A 85 -15.24 -2.44 1.82
C ARG A 85 -15.09 -3.79 1.12
N ASP A 86 -15.66 -3.89 -0.08
CA ASP A 86 -15.57 -5.12 -0.89
C ASP A 86 -14.18 -5.40 -1.41
N ARG A 87 -13.41 -4.34 -1.71
CA ARG A 87 -11.99 -4.47 -2.05
C ARG A 87 -11.18 -4.96 -0.85
N ASP A 88 -11.33 -4.33 0.31
CA ASP A 88 -10.58 -4.71 1.52
C ASP A 88 -10.88 -6.14 1.95
N ARG A 89 -12.16 -6.54 1.89
CA ARG A 89 -12.58 -7.92 2.16
C ARG A 89 -11.91 -8.92 1.24
N ARG A 90 -11.78 -8.62 -0.05
CA ARG A 90 -11.10 -9.49 -1.02
C ARG A 90 -9.60 -9.53 -0.80
N ASP A 91 -8.97 -8.38 -0.61
CA ASP A 91 -7.51 -8.26 -0.42
C ASP A 91 -7.07 -8.97 0.88
N ARG A 92 -7.88 -8.94 1.95
CA ARG A 92 -7.61 -9.64 3.22
C ARG A 92 -7.87 -11.15 3.17
N LYS A 93 -8.87 -11.60 2.42
CA LYS A 93 -9.24 -13.04 2.33
C LYS A 93 -8.46 -13.82 1.28
N ARG A 94 -7.56 -13.17 0.54
CA ARG A 94 -6.81 -13.81 -0.53
C ARG A 94 -5.86 -14.86 0.04
N THR A 95 -5.91 -16.07 -0.50
CA THR A 95 -5.04 -17.20 -0.07
C THR A 95 -3.57 -16.97 -0.44
N THR A 96 -3.31 -16.31 -1.56
CA THR A 96 -1.96 -15.96 -2.01
C THR A 96 -1.66 -14.50 -1.70
N ALA A 97 -0.69 -14.23 -0.83
CA ALA A 97 -0.28 -12.86 -0.44
C ALA A 97 -1.44 -11.98 0.07
N PRO A 98 -2.04 -12.36 1.21
CA PRO A 98 -3.06 -11.54 1.86
C PRO A 98 -2.49 -10.18 2.25
N LEU A 99 -3.35 -9.14 2.25
CA LEU A 99 -3.00 -7.85 2.82
C LEU A 99 -2.84 -8.00 4.34
N LYS A 100 -1.60 -8.16 4.78
CA LYS A 100 -1.17 -8.23 6.18
C LYS A 100 0.14 -7.46 6.32
N ALA A 101 0.28 -6.72 7.41
CA ALA A 101 1.57 -6.16 7.81
C ALA A 101 2.60 -7.30 7.98
N ALA A 102 3.83 -7.06 7.53
CA ALA A 102 4.95 -7.89 7.94
C ALA A 102 5.17 -7.73 9.45
N ASP A 103 5.71 -8.75 10.11
CA ASP A 103 5.80 -8.75 11.58
C ASP A 103 6.77 -7.66 12.09
N ASP A 104 7.70 -7.20 11.25
CA ASP A 104 8.66 -6.12 11.50
C ASP A 104 8.27 -4.78 10.84
N ALA A 105 7.06 -4.64 10.29
CA ALA A 105 6.63 -3.41 9.66
C ALA A 105 6.28 -2.31 10.67
N PHE A 106 6.71 -1.08 10.39
CA PHE A 106 6.26 0.11 11.10
C PHE A 106 4.84 0.48 10.64
N VAL A 107 3.86 0.22 11.49
CA VAL A 107 2.44 0.50 11.22
C VAL A 107 2.15 1.98 11.48
N ILE A 108 1.56 2.65 10.49
CA ILE A 108 1.14 4.06 10.59
C ILE A 108 -0.36 4.13 10.31
N ASP A 109 -1.14 4.46 11.33
CA ASP A 109 -2.54 4.82 11.19
C ASP A 109 -2.67 6.28 10.78
N THR A 110 -3.23 6.51 9.60
CA THR A 110 -3.38 7.83 8.99
C THR A 110 -4.77 8.41 9.16
N SER A 111 -5.65 7.80 9.95
CA SER A 111 -7.05 8.20 10.11
C SER A 111 -7.22 9.66 10.55
N THR A 112 -6.29 10.17 11.35
CA THR A 112 -6.29 11.55 11.88
C THR A 112 -5.09 12.38 11.39
N MET A 113 -4.35 11.90 10.40
CA MET A 113 -3.12 12.51 9.91
C MET A 113 -3.26 13.02 8.48
N ASP A 114 -2.58 14.13 8.18
CA ASP A 114 -2.33 14.57 6.80
C ASP A 114 -1.04 13.93 6.24
N ALA A 115 -0.77 14.17 4.95
CA ALA A 115 0.37 13.60 4.26
C ALA A 115 1.71 14.04 4.84
N ASP A 116 1.83 15.32 5.26
CA ASP A 116 3.08 15.88 5.80
C ASP A 116 3.44 15.26 7.14
N ARG A 117 2.44 15.01 8.00
CA ARG A 117 2.64 14.32 9.27
C ARG A 117 3.08 12.88 9.08
N VAL A 118 2.46 12.16 8.14
CA VAL A 118 2.84 10.79 7.79
C VAL A 118 4.26 10.74 7.23
N PHE A 119 4.60 11.66 6.33
CA PHE A 119 5.93 11.78 5.76
C PHE A 119 6.99 12.01 6.85
N THR A 120 6.73 12.94 7.76
CA THR A 120 7.63 13.25 8.89
C THR A 120 7.87 12.02 9.77
N LEU A 121 6.82 11.25 10.08
CA LEU A 121 6.96 10.01 10.85
C LEU A 121 7.79 8.96 10.13
N ALA A 122 7.56 8.76 8.84
CA ALA A 122 8.28 7.78 8.04
C ALA A 122 9.78 8.12 7.96
N VAL A 123 10.12 9.37 7.65
CA VAL A 123 11.52 9.84 7.61
C VAL A 123 12.17 9.76 9.00
N GLY A 124 11.45 10.14 10.05
CA GLY A 124 11.94 10.03 11.43
C GLY A 124 12.16 8.58 11.89
N HIS A 125 11.46 7.60 11.31
CA HIS A 125 11.75 6.19 11.55
C HIS A 125 13.04 5.73 10.86
N ILE A 126 13.26 6.15 9.61
CA ILE A 126 14.50 5.85 8.86
C ILE A 126 15.74 6.45 9.51
N ALA A 127 15.63 7.68 10.02
CA ALA A 127 16.74 8.42 10.59
C ALA A 127 17.17 7.95 12.00
N ARG A 128 16.39 7.08 12.65
CA ARG A 128 16.74 6.48 13.94
C ARG A 128 17.48 5.17 13.66
N PRO A 129 18.79 5.06 13.94
CA PRO A 129 19.46 3.78 13.81
C PRO A 129 18.79 2.78 14.75
N SER A 130 18.49 1.60 14.22
CA SER A 130 18.08 0.43 15.01
C SER A 130 19.18 0.15 16.05
N GLU A 131 18.82 0.10 17.33
CA GLU A 131 19.72 -0.35 18.42
C GLU A 131 20.12 -1.82 18.26
#